data_AF-A0A2D8ZYY0-F1
#
_entry.id   AF-A0A2D8ZYY0-F1
#
_cell.length_a   1.000
_cell.length_b   1.000
_cell.length_c   1.000
_cell.angle_alpha   90.00
_cell.angle_beta   90.00
_cell.angle_gamma   90.00
#
_symmetry.space_group_name_H-M   'P 1'
#
loop_
_entity.id
_entity.type
_entity.pdbx_description
1 polymer ?
#
loop_
_entity_poly.entity_id
_entity_poly.type
_entity_poly.pdbx_seq_one_letter_code
_entity_poly.pdbx_strand_id
1 'polypeptide(L)' 'MRAYAATGNRAKAVAAYHEFREFLASEVGTGPELETEALYLEILD' A
#
# COMPACT_ATOMS: atom_id res chain seq x y z
N MET A 1 -3.71 -1.18 -4.68
CA MET A 1 -2.31 -1.64 -4.71
C MET A 1 -2.11 -2.92 -5.53
N ARG A 2 -2.56 -4.12 -5.08
CA ARG A 2 -2.33 -5.42 -5.77
C ARG A 2 -2.59 -5.42 -7.28
N ALA A 3 -3.75 -4.89 -7.69
CA ALA A 3 -4.11 -4.82 -9.12
C ALA A 3 -3.15 -3.93 -9.95
N TYR A 4 -2.65 -2.85 -9.36
CA TYR A 4 -1.66 -1.99 -10.02
C TYR A 4 -0.29 -2.69 -10.11
N ALA A 5 0.13 -3.41 -9.07
CA ALA A 5 1.35 -4.20 -9.11
C ALA A 5 1.26 -5.31 -10.19
N ALA A 6 0.14 -6.03 -10.25
CA ALA A 6 -0.09 -7.10 -11.22
C ALA A 6 -0.09 -6.63 -12.68
N THR A 7 -0.31 -5.34 -12.93
CA THR A 7 -0.28 -4.72 -14.27
C THR A 7 1.04 -4.01 -14.57
N GLY A 8 2.04 -4.12 -13.69
CA GLY A 8 3.34 -3.45 -13.82
C GLY A 8 3.30 -1.95 -13.48
N ASN A 9 2.16 -1.42 -13.03
CA ASN A 9 2.01 -0.02 -12.66
C ASN A 9 2.49 0.23 -11.22
N ARG A 10 3.80 0.14 -11.03
CA ARG A 10 4.47 0.31 -9.74
C ARG A 10 4.14 1.63 -9.06
N ALA A 11 4.13 2.74 -9.82
CA ALA A 11 3.85 4.07 -9.30
C ALA A 11 2.44 4.15 -8.67
N LYS A 12 1.40 3.65 -9.36
CA LYS A 12 0.04 3.61 -8.79
C LYS A 12 -0.08 2.62 -7.64
N ALA A 13 0.70 1.54 -7.64
CA ALA A 13 0.71 0.59 -6.54
C ALA A 13 1.21 1.25 -5.25
N VAL A 14 2.33 1.97 -5.33
CA VAL A 14 2.93 2.73 -4.23
C VAL A 14 1.99 3.85 -3.75
N ALA A 15 1.43 4.64 -4.67
CA ALA A 15 0.49 5.71 -4.31
C ALA A 15 -0.71 5.17 -3.51
N ALA A 16 -1.32 4.06 -3.98
CA ALA A 16 -2.44 3.44 -3.30
C ALA A 16 -2.11 2.93 -1.89
N TYR A 17 -0.86 2.52 -1.62
CA TYR A 17 -0.44 2.15 -0.27
C TYR A 17 -0.35 3.36 0.66
N HIS A 18 0.25 4.46 0.18
CA HIS A 18 0.37 5.68 0.98
C HIS A 18 -0.99 6.29 1.32
N GLU A 19 -1.89 6.39 0.33
CA GLU A 19 -3.27 6.84 0.53
C GLU A 19 -4.00 5.98 1.57
N PHE A 20 -3.86 4.65 1.49
CA PHE A 20 -4.47 3.73 2.44
C PHE A 20 -3.90 3.87 3.86
N ARG A 21 -2.57 4.00 3.98
CA ARG A 21 -1.91 4.21 5.27
C ARG A 21 -2.34 5.52 5.92
N GLU A 22 -2.44 6.60 5.16
CA GLU A 22 -2.91 7.90 5.64
C GLU A 22 -4.36 7.81 6.11
N PHE A 23 -5.22 7.17 5.33
CA PHE A 23 -6.62 6.93 5.70
C PHE A 23 -6.77 6.14 7.01
N LEU A 24 -6.00 5.07 7.20
CA LEU A 24 -6.05 4.30 8.45
C LEU A 24 -5.58 5.13 9.65
N ALA A 25 -4.53 5.93 9.46
CA ALA A 25 -4.03 6.80 10.51
C ALA A 25 -5.06 7.88 10.88
N SER A 26 -5.76 8.46 9.89
CA SER A 26 -6.74 9.53 10.12
C SER A 26 -8.05 9.02 10.71
N GLU A 27 -8.61 7.95 10.16
CA GLU A 27 -9.98 7.52 10.49
C GLU A 27 -10.05 6.56 11.67
N VAL A 28 -9.02 5.72 11.86
CA VAL A 28 -9.02 4.64 12.86
C VAL A 28 -7.80 4.64 13.77
N GLY A 29 -6.84 5.55 13.56
CA GLY A 29 -5.67 5.71 14.43
C GLY A 29 -4.70 4.53 14.39
N THR A 30 -4.70 3.76 13.30
CA THR A 30 -3.85 2.56 13.14
C THR A 30 -3.10 2.58 11.81
N GLY A 31 -2.16 1.64 11.64
CA GLY A 31 -1.47 1.37 10.38
C GLY A 31 -2.03 0.16 9.63
N PRO A 32 -1.54 -0.10 8.40
CA PRO A 32 -1.83 -1.31 7.65
C PRO A 32 -1.40 -2.58 8.40
N GLU A 33 -2.07 -3.70 8.13
CA GLU A 33 -1.62 -5.01 8.63
C GLU A 33 -0.27 -5.41 8.01
N LEU A 34 0.47 -6.27 8.73
CA LEU A 34 1.79 -6.75 8.32
C LEU A 34 1.80 -7.37 6.91
N GLU A 35 0.75 -8.10 6.53
CA GLU A 35 0.64 -8.67 5.17
C GLU A 35 0.58 -7.57 4.09
N THR A 36 -0.11 -6.47 4.38
CA THR A 36 -0.22 -5.35 3.43
C THR A 36 1.09 -4.60 3.33
N GLU A 37 1.79 -4.42 4.45
CA GLU A 37 3.11 -3.78 4.49
C GLU A 37 4.20 -4.64 3.81
N ALA A 38 4.16 -5.96 4.00
CA ALA A 38 5.05 -6.89 3.31
C ALA A 38 4.92 -6.79 1.79
N LEU A 39 3.70 -6.77 1.27
CA LEU A 39 3.46 -6.58 -0.17
C LEU A 39 3.97 -5.21 -0.66
N TYR A 40 3.86 -4.15 0.13
CA TYR A 40 4.44 -2.86 -0.24
C TYR A 40 5.96 -2.95 -0.37
N LEU A 41 6.64 -3.64 0.55
CA LEU A 41 8.09 -3.85 0.49
C LEU A 41 8.49 -4.68 -0.74
N GLU A 42 7.76 -5.73 -1.07
CA GLU A 42 7.97 -6.51 -2.31
C GLU A 42 7.84 -5.65 -3.58
N ILE A 43 6.99 -4.62 -3.56
CA ILE A 43 6.86 -3.67 -4.67
C ILE A 43 8.05 -2.71 -4.71
N LEU A 44 8.73 -2.45 -3.60
CA LEU A 44 9.87 -1.53 -3.50
C LEU A 44 11.24 -2.15 -3.85
N ASP A 45 11.34 -3.48 -3.80
CA ASP A 45 12.48 -4.21 -4.37
C ASP A 45 12.48 -4.12 -5.91
#